data_AF-A0A7S1ZGR8-F1
#
_entry.id   AF-A0A7S1ZGR8-F1
#
_cell.length_a   1.000
_cell.length_b   1.000
_cell.length_c   1.000
_cell.angle_alpha   90.00
_cell.angle_beta   90.00
_cell.angle_gamma   90.00
#
_symmetry.space_group_name_H-M   'P 1'
#
loop_
_entity.id
_entity.type
_entity.pdbx_description
1 polymer ?
#
loop_
_entity_poly.entity_id
_entity_poly.type
_entity_poly.pdbx_seq_one_letter_code
_entity_poly.pdbx_strand_id
1 'polypeptide(L)'
;NHGAFGGALKIGFIRAHQWRHYLELQPLRYFDRDLLPHLVHSARLLTNFIHSKDNIPTTADSIDHYKALAFVPNVTTALNAIIGGHARYYNDNNNNNNSQDKKKMVLFFDVSYGSVKKMARHYYHDDNQVVEIPFQ
;
A
#
# COMPACT_ATOMS: atom_id res chain seq x y z
N ASN A 1 -9.87 17.40 3.09
CA ASN A 1 -9.96 16.77 1.74
C ASN A 1 -9.03 15.56 1.65
N HIS A 2 -9.40 14.45 2.29
CA HIS A 2 -8.54 13.27 2.50
C HIS A 2 -8.41 12.38 1.24
N GLY A 3 -7.78 12.90 0.18
CA GLY A 3 -7.48 12.13 -1.03
C GLY A 3 -8.53 12.20 -2.14
N ALA A 4 -9.65 12.89 -1.93
CA ALA A 4 -10.58 13.26 -2.99
C ALA A 4 -10.11 14.53 -3.72
N PHE A 5 -8.86 14.53 -4.20
CA PHE A 5 -8.35 15.56 -5.09
C PHE A 5 -8.18 14.96 -6.48
N GLY A 6 -9.10 15.31 -7.35
CA GLY A 6 -9.10 14.88 -8.72
C GLY A 6 -10.49 15.11 -9.27
N GLY A 7 -10.71 16.25 -9.90
CA GLY A 7 -11.85 16.36 -10.81
C GLY A 7 -11.74 15.18 -11.76
N ALA A 8 -12.74 14.29 -11.76
CA ALA A 8 -12.73 13.16 -12.67
C ALA A 8 -12.62 13.74 -14.08
N LEU A 9 -11.46 13.56 -14.71
CA LEU A 9 -11.29 13.99 -16.09
C LEU A 9 -12.38 13.27 -16.88
N LYS A 10 -13.21 14.02 -17.61
CA LYS A 10 -14.33 13.46 -18.40
C LYS A 10 -13.87 12.25 -19.23
N ILE A 11 -12.66 12.34 -19.78
CA ILE A 11 -11.99 11.26 -20.53
C ILE A 11 -11.76 10.02 -19.67
N GLY A 12 -11.22 10.18 -18.45
CA GLY A 12 -11.01 9.09 -17.51
C GLY A 12 -12.31 8.41 -17.10
N PHE A 13 -13.37 9.19 -16.85
CA PHE A 13 -14.69 8.66 -16.51
C PHE A 13 -15.30 7.86 -17.67
N ILE A 14 -15.27 8.41 -18.89
CA ILE A 14 -15.75 7.72 -20.10
C ILE A 14 -14.97 6.42 -20.31
N ARG A 15 -13.64 6.46 -20.16
CA ARG A 15 -12.80 5.27 -20.35
C ARG A 15 -13.10 4.19 -19.30
N ALA A 16 -13.29 4.58 -18.04
CA ALA A 16 -13.68 3.65 -16.97
C ALA A 16 -15.07 3.05 -17.22
N HIS A 17 -16.02 3.80 -17.77
CA HIS A 17 -17.32 3.27 -18.16
C HIS A 17 -17.22 2.24 -19.30
N GLN A 18 -16.43 2.53 -20.34
CA GLN A 18 -16.21 1.57 -21.44
C GLN A 18 -15.63 0.24 -20.95
N TRP A 19 -14.64 0.29 -20.05
CA TRP A 19 -14.05 -0.91 -19.46
C TRP A 19 -15.06 -1.71 -18.63
N ARG A 20 -15.93 -1.05 -17.85
CA ARG A 20 -17.00 -1.73 -17.11
C ARG A 20 -17.98 -2.44 -18.04
N HIS A 21 -18.45 -1.76 -19.08
CA HIS A 21 -19.34 -2.35 -20.07
C HIS A 21 -18.69 -3.54 -20.79
N TYR A 22 -17.41 -3.43 -21.18
CA TYR A 22 -16.68 -4.54 -21.79
C TYR A 22 -16.50 -5.73 -20.84
N LEU A 23 -16.18 -5.48 -19.57
CA LEU A 23 -16.10 -6.51 -18.53
C LEU A 23 -17.42 -7.27 -18.40
N GLU A 24 -18.55 -6.56 -18.41
CA GLU A 24 -19.89 -7.17 -18.31
C GLU A 24 -20.23 -8.07 -19.50
N LEU A 25 -19.71 -7.77 -20.69
CA LEU A 25 -19.94 -8.58 -21.89
C LEU A 25 -19.13 -9.89 -21.91
N GLN A 26 -17.90 -9.87 -21.41
CA GLN A 26 -16.96 -11.00 -21.48
C GLN A 26 -16.05 -11.06 -20.24
N PRO A 27 -16.58 -11.38 -19.04
CA PRO A 27 -15.85 -11.25 -17.79
C PRO A 27 -14.62 -12.15 -17.72
N LEU A 28 -14.73 -13.41 -18.17
CA LEU A 28 -13.61 -14.36 -18.15
C LEU A 28 -12.43 -13.85 -19.00
N ARG A 29 -12.71 -13.41 -20.22
CA ARG A 29 -11.68 -12.83 -21.10
C ARG A 29 -11.06 -11.59 -20.49
N TYR A 30 -11.87 -10.71 -19.91
CA TYR A 30 -11.38 -9.50 -19.27
C TYR A 30 -10.38 -9.81 -18.15
N PHE A 31 -10.72 -10.72 -17.23
CA PHE A 31 -9.82 -11.07 -16.14
C PHE A 31 -8.53 -11.77 -16.63
N ASP A 32 -8.66 -12.75 -17.52
CA ASP A 32 -7.53 -13.58 -17.94
C ASP A 32 -6.58 -12.89 -18.93
N ARG A 33 -7.12 -12.08 -19.85
CA ARG A 33 -6.37 -11.56 -21.01
C ARG A 33 -6.12 -10.07 -20.95
N ASP A 34 -6.94 -9.32 -20.23
CA ASP A 34 -6.87 -7.86 -20.27
C ASP A 34 -6.38 -7.29 -18.94
N LEU A 35 -7.04 -7.60 -17.82
CA LEU A 35 -6.76 -7.00 -16.53
C LEU A 35 -5.35 -7.34 -16.03
N LEU A 36 -5.00 -8.62 -15.93
CA LEU A 36 -3.71 -9.05 -15.37
C LEU A 36 -2.52 -8.52 -16.20
N PRO A 37 -2.51 -8.60 -17.55
CA PRO A 37 -1.46 -7.99 -18.35
C PRO A 37 -1.37 -6.47 -18.19
N HIS A 38 -2.50 -5.76 -18.11
CA HIS A 38 -2.49 -4.31 -17.87
C HIS A 38 -1.98 -3.93 -16.48
N LEU A 39 -2.28 -4.72 -15.45
CA LEU A 39 -1.73 -4.52 -14.11
C LEU A 39 -0.21 -4.70 -14.11
N VAL A 40 0.30 -5.78 -14.70
CA VAL A 40 1.75 -6.03 -14.81
C VAL A 40 2.44 -4.92 -15.59
N HIS A 41 1.86 -4.49 -16.71
CA HIS A 41 2.40 -3.37 -17.49
C HIS A 41 2.46 -2.08 -16.67
N SER A 42 1.37 -1.76 -15.96
CA SER A 42 1.30 -0.57 -15.10
C SER A 42 2.30 -0.63 -13.95
N ALA A 43 2.52 -1.81 -13.36
CA ALA A 43 3.48 -2.01 -12.27
C ALA A 43 4.90 -1.71 -12.74
N ARG A 44 5.25 -2.18 -13.94
CA ARG A 44 6.58 -1.93 -14.55
C ARG A 44 6.78 -0.45 -14.84
N LEU A 45 5.77 0.22 -15.42
CA LEU A 45 5.85 1.66 -15.66
C LEU A 45 6.01 2.46 -14.37
N LEU A 46 5.24 2.13 -13.33
CA LEU A 46 5.32 2.82 -12.05
C LEU A 46 6.68 2.58 -11.36
N THR A 47 7.17 1.33 -11.38
CA THR A 47 8.48 0.99 -10.82
C THR A 47 9.59 1.76 -11.52
N ASN A 48 9.55 1.84 -12.85
CA ASN A 48 10.51 2.61 -13.65
C ASN A 48 10.39 4.12 -13.44
N PHE A 49 9.22 4.62 -13.05
CA PHE A 49 9.01 6.03 -12.74
C PHE A 49 9.54 6.39 -11.35
N ILE A 50 9.30 5.53 -10.35
CA ILE A 50 9.75 5.75 -8.96
C ILE A 50 11.27 5.59 -8.84
N HIS A 51 11.86 4.60 -9.52
CA HIS A 51 13.30 4.41 -9.53
C HIS A 51 13.94 5.24 -10.65
N SER A 52 14.82 6.18 -10.30
CA SER A 52 15.70 6.79 -11.30
C SER A 52 16.63 5.73 -11.88
N LYS A 53 17.02 5.86 -13.16
CA LYS A 53 17.98 4.95 -13.82
C LYS A 53 19.28 4.75 -13.03
N ASP A 54 19.63 5.71 -12.17
CA ASP A 54 20.85 5.73 -11.36
C ASP A 54 20.75 4.95 -10.04
N ASN A 55 19.54 4.52 -9.64
CA ASN A 55 19.29 3.75 -8.40
C ASN A 55 18.73 2.35 -8.67
N ILE A 56 18.80 1.87 -9.92
CA ILE A 56 18.46 0.50 -10.26
C ILE A 56 19.70 -0.36 -9.98
N PRO A 57 19.68 -1.29 -9.02
CA PRO A 57 20.81 -2.20 -8.78
C PRO A 57 21.11 -2.95 -10.08
N THR A 58 22.30 -2.78 -10.65
CA THR A 58 22.71 -3.36 -11.95
C THR A 58 22.89 -4.88 -11.93
N THR A 59 22.60 -5.54 -10.80
CA THR A 59 22.61 -7.00 -10.69
C THR A 59 21.26 -7.60 -11.12
N ALA A 60 21.23 -8.91 -11.34
CA ALA A 60 20.05 -9.68 -11.74
C ALA A 60 18.83 -9.50 -10.81
N ASP A 61 18.99 -8.85 -9.65
CA ASP A 61 17.94 -8.44 -8.71
C ASP A 61 17.04 -7.29 -9.25
N SER A 62 17.49 -6.57 -10.28
CA SER A 62 16.71 -5.51 -10.94
C SER A 62 15.41 -5.99 -11.58
N ILE A 63 15.34 -7.28 -11.92
CA ILE A 63 14.20 -7.86 -12.65
C ILE A 63 12.97 -8.05 -11.74
N ASP A 64 13.11 -7.97 -10.41
CA ASP A 64 12.02 -8.29 -9.48
C ASP A 64 11.45 -7.09 -8.71
N HIS A 65 11.92 -5.86 -8.96
CA HIS A 65 11.41 -4.70 -8.22
C HIS A 65 9.91 -4.43 -8.43
N TYR A 66 9.35 -4.76 -9.59
CA TYR A 66 7.90 -4.65 -9.80
C TYR A 66 7.12 -5.72 -9.01
N LYS A 67 7.75 -6.85 -8.62
CA LYS A 67 7.15 -7.85 -7.73
C LYS A 67 7.06 -7.34 -6.29
N ALA A 68 7.85 -6.34 -5.92
CA ALA A 68 7.76 -5.64 -4.64
C ALA A 68 6.64 -4.58 -4.61
N LEU A 69 5.93 -4.35 -5.73
CA LEU A 69 4.82 -3.41 -5.80
C LEU A 69 3.48 -4.13 -5.58
N ALA A 70 2.69 -3.63 -4.63
CA ALA A 70 1.31 -4.06 -4.42
C ALA A 70 0.33 -2.96 -4.83
N PHE A 71 -0.61 -3.29 -5.73
CA PHE A 71 -1.72 -2.39 -6.05
C PHE A 71 -2.79 -2.48 -4.97
N VAL A 72 -3.20 -1.31 -4.48
CA VAL A 72 -4.21 -1.17 -3.43
C VAL A 72 -5.23 -0.10 -3.84
N PRO A 73 -6.50 -0.25 -3.44
CA PRO A 73 -7.56 0.67 -3.86
C PRO A 73 -7.36 2.12 -3.41
N ASN A 74 -6.67 2.33 -2.28
CA ASN A 74 -6.34 3.65 -1.75
C ASN A 74 -5.24 3.55 -0.67
N VAL A 75 -4.74 4.73 -0.26
CA VAL A 75 -3.69 4.88 0.75
C VAL A 75 -4.09 4.32 2.11
N THR A 76 -5.36 4.49 2.53
CA THR A 76 -5.85 3.91 3.79
C THR A 76 -5.71 2.39 3.81
N THR A 77 -6.11 1.72 2.73
CA THR A 77 -5.98 0.26 2.60
C THR A 77 -4.51 -0.18 2.67
N ALA A 78 -3.62 0.54 1.99
CA ALA A 78 -2.18 0.28 2.01
C ALA A 78 -1.63 0.33 3.44
N LEU A 79 -1.89 1.44 4.14
CA LEU A 79 -1.38 1.68 5.48
C LEU A 79 -1.98 0.72 6.49
N ASN A 80 -3.27 0.38 6.37
CA ASN A 80 -3.91 -0.62 7.22
C ASN A 80 -3.23 -1.99 7.09
N ALA A 81 -2.94 -2.41 5.86
CA ALA A 81 -2.27 -3.67 5.59
C ALA A 81 -0.86 -3.71 6.19
N ILE A 82 -0.07 -2.64 6.01
CA ILE A 82 1.30 -2.53 6.53
C ILE A 82 1.32 -2.48 8.06
N ILE A 83 0.56 -1.56 8.67
CA ILE A 83 0.54 -1.37 10.13
C ILE A 83 0.04 -2.65 10.82
N GLY A 84 -1.05 -3.24 10.33
CA GLY A 84 -1.60 -4.47 10.89
C GLY A 84 -0.69 -5.68 10.69
N GLY A 85 -0.06 -5.80 9.53
CA GLY A 85 0.91 -6.87 9.24
C GLY A 85 2.14 -6.79 10.16
N HIS A 86 2.69 -5.59 10.31
CA HIS A 86 3.80 -5.33 11.23
C HIS A 86 3.41 -5.67 12.69
N ALA A 87 2.23 -5.22 13.14
CA ALA A 87 1.76 -5.48 14.51
C ALA A 87 1.64 -6.98 14.80
N ARG A 88 1.01 -7.75 13.89
CA ARG A 88 0.87 -9.20 14.05
C ARG A 88 2.22 -9.91 14.07
N TYR A 89 3.11 -9.59 13.13
CA TYR A 89 4.44 -10.21 13.07
C TYR A 89 5.22 -10.01 14.38
N TYR A 90 5.15 -8.82 14.97
CA TYR A 90 5.90 -8.53 16.20
C TYR A 90 5.20 -8.99 17.48
N ASN A 91 3.87 -9.04 17.51
CA ASN A 91 3.11 -9.57 18.65
C ASN A 91 3.21 -11.10 18.73
N ASP A 92 3.12 -11.81 17.60
CA ASP A 92 3.23 -13.28 17.56
C ASP A 92 4.62 -13.77 17.98
N ASN A 93 5.68 -13.05 17.60
CA ASN A 93 7.05 -13.37 18.01
C ASN A 93 7.36 -13.08 19.48
N ASN A 94 6.54 -12.27 20.17
CA ASN A 94 6.72 -11.97 21.60
C ASN A 94 6.06 -13.04 22.50
N ASN A 95 5.02 -13.73 22.05
CA ASN A 95 4.33 -14.76 22.85
C ASN A 95 5.17 -16.03 23.07
N ASN A 96 6.24 -16.23 22.29
CA ASN A 96 7.11 -17.41 22.37
C ASN A 96 8.32 -17.25 23.30
N ASN A 97 8.59 -16.05 23.82
CA ASN A 97 9.72 -15.80 24.72
C ASN A 97 9.20 -15.39 26.10
N ASN A 98 9.48 -16.22 27.12
CA ASN A 98 9.22 -15.97 28.55
C ASN A 98 10.11 -14.84 29.11
N SER A 99 10.09 -13.68 28.47
CA SER A 99 10.88 -12.54 28.86
C SER A 99 9.94 -11.36 29.02
N GLN A 100 10.11 -10.60 30.11
CA GLN A 100 9.60 -9.24 30.28
C GLN A 100 10.23 -8.31 29.21
N ASP A 101 10.17 -8.70 27.95
CA ASP A 101 10.83 -8.06 26.85
C ASP A 101 10.02 -6.81 26.49
N LYS A 102 10.72 -5.68 26.57
CA LYS A 102 10.26 -4.33 26.29
C LYS A 102 9.14 -4.33 25.24
N LYS A 103 7.96 -3.85 25.65
CA LYS A 103 6.89 -3.50 24.70
C LYS A 103 7.49 -2.65 23.59
N LYS A 104 7.43 -3.16 22.36
CA LYS A 104 8.01 -2.49 21.19
C LYS A 104 7.20 -1.23 20.91
N MET A 105 7.92 -0.15 20.65
CA MET A 105 7.37 1.17 20.39
C MET A 105 7.39 1.43 18.88
N VAL A 106 6.30 1.96 18.34
CA VAL A 106 6.15 2.41 16.97
C VAL A 106 6.20 3.92 16.96
N LEU A 107 7.16 4.44 16.21
CA LEU A 107 7.28 5.87 15.93
C LEU A 107 6.48 6.18 14.67
N PHE A 108 5.59 7.17 14.73
CA PHE A 108 4.87 7.64 13.56
C PHE A 108 5.07 9.13 13.38
N PHE A 109 5.42 9.51 12.15
CA PHE A 109 5.53 10.90 11.76
C PHE A 109 4.15 11.42 11.33
N ASP A 110 3.62 12.40 12.07
CA ASP A 110 2.28 12.93 11.82
C ASP A 110 2.28 13.93 10.66
N VAL A 111 2.04 13.41 9.46
CA VAL A 111 1.81 14.20 8.23
C VAL A 111 0.36 14.67 8.09
N SER A 112 -0.37 14.85 9.20
CA SER A 112 -1.79 15.26 9.25
C SER A 112 -2.77 14.28 8.58
N TYR A 113 -2.36 13.02 8.35
CA TYR A 113 -3.24 11.99 7.80
C TYR A 113 -3.89 11.17 8.92
N GLY A 114 -5.03 11.67 9.41
CA GLY A 114 -5.66 11.19 10.65
C GLY A 114 -6.08 9.71 10.71
N SER A 115 -6.15 8.98 9.58
CA SER A 115 -6.42 7.54 9.61
C SER A 115 -5.23 6.74 10.16
N VAL A 116 -3.98 7.18 9.96
CA VAL A 116 -2.77 6.50 10.45
C VAL A 116 -2.81 6.35 11.96
N LYS A 117 -3.11 7.44 12.67
CA LYS A 117 -3.21 7.47 14.13
C LYS A 117 -4.23 6.48 14.67
N LYS A 118 -5.42 6.44 14.03
CA LYS A 118 -6.47 5.49 14.41
C LYS A 118 -6.04 4.05 14.18
N MET A 119 -5.41 3.75 13.04
CA MET A 119 -4.95 2.40 12.72
C MET A 119 -3.80 1.94 13.65
N ALA A 120 -2.84 2.82 13.94
CA ALA A 120 -1.76 2.52 14.88
C ALA A 120 -2.30 2.17 16.27
N ARG A 121 -3.18 2.99 16.84
CA ARG A 121 -3.82 2.71 18.14
C ARG A 121 -4.75 1.49 18.12
N HIS A 122 -5.34 1.18 16.96
CA HIS A 122 -6.18 0.00 16.82
C HIS A 122 -5.37 -1.30 16.93
N TYR A 123 -4.19 -1.35 16.29
CA TYR A 123 -3.33 -2.54 16.26
C TYR A 123 -2.32 -2.63 17.42
N TYR A 124 -1.91 -1.49 17.97
CA TYR A 124 -1.05 -1.40 19.15
C TYR A 124 -1.90 -0.87 20.30
N HIS A 125 -2.41 -1.79 21.11
CA HIS A 125 -3.44 -1.55 22.14
C HIS A 125 -2.99 -0.69 23.34
N ASP A 126 -1.71 -0.35 23.44
CA ASP A 126 -1.14 0.46 24.51
C ASP A 126 -0.70 1.81 23.95
N ASP A 127 -1.24 2.91 24.51
CA ASP A 127 -0.87 4.27 24.11
C ASP A 127 0.63 4.55 24.31
N ASN A 128 1.31 3.82 25.22
CA ASN A 128 2.75 3.94 25.41
C ASN A 128 3.57 3.27 24.31
N GLN A 129 2.95 2.48 23.43
CA GLN A 129 3.61 1.87 22.28
C GLN A 129 3.55 2.74 21.02
N VAL A 130 2.74 3.80 21.02
CA VAL A 130 2.46 4.59 19.81
C VAL A 130 2.89 6.02 20.05
N VAL A 131 4.08 6.39 19.54
CA VAL A 131 4.67 7.72 19.75
C VAL A 131 4.59 8.58 18.49
N GLU A 132 3.89 9.70 18.65
CA GLU A 132 3.65 10.71 17.62
C GLU A 132 4.84 11.66 17.52
N ILE A 133 5.41 11.79 16.33
CA ILE A 133 6.40 12.81 16.01
C ILE A 133 5.68 13.85 15.14
N PRO A 134 5.36 15.05 15.66
CA PRO A 134 4.64 16.06 14.89
C PRO A 134 5.47 16.56 13.70
N PHE A 135 4.81 16.81 12.57
CA PHE A 135 5.38 17.60 11.47
C PHE A 135 5.47 19.07 11.93
N GLN A 136 6.69 19.60 12.08
CA GLN A 136 6.94 21.01 12.39
C GLN A 136 6.70 21.90 11.18
#